data_AF-A0AAJ2UHW8-F1
#
_entry.id   AF-A0AAJ2UHW8-F1
#
_cell.length_a   1.000
_cell.length_b   1.000
_cell.length_c   1.000
_cell.angle_alpha   90.00
_cell.angle_beta   90.00
_cell.angle_gamma   90.00
#
_symmetry.space_group_name_H-M   'P 1'
#
loop_
_entity.id
_entity.type
_entity.pdbx_description
1 polymer ?
#
loop_
_entity_poly.entity_id
_entity_poly.type
_entity_poly.pdbx_seq_one_letter_code
_entity_poly.pdbx_strand_id
1 'polypeptide(L)' 'MVLTNKQLVTPLSEVDSSSLSQAEWRQVRYHSVTTLGGVLFNAWD' A
#
# COMPACT_ATOMS: atom_id res chain seq x y z
N MET A 1 0.53 9.54 -15.80
CA MET A 1 1.56 9.79 -14.77
C MET A 1 2.11 8.44 -14.34
N VAL A 2 3.43 8.25 -14.36
CA VAL A 2 4.09 6.97 -14.02
C VAL A 2 4.68 7.08 -12.62
N LEU A 3 4.45 6.08 -11.76
CA LEU A 3 5.06 6.02 -10.44
C LEU A 3 6.55 5.72 -10.56
N THR A 4 7.38 6.48 -9.84
CA THR A 4 8.82 6.25 -9.76
C THR A 4 9.12 5.17 -8.71
N ASN A 5 10.30 4.52 -8.82
CA ASN A 5 10.76 3.59 -7.80
C ASN A 5 10.75 4.21 -6.39
N LYS A 6 11.15 5.48 -6.27
CA LYS A 6 11.12 6.21 -4.99
C LYS A 6 9.72 6.26 -4.38
N GLN A 7 8.68 6.44 -5.19
CA GLN A 7 7.30 6.43 -4.73
C GLN A 7 6.83 5.02 -4.33
N LEU A 8 7.27 3.99 -5.07
CA LEU A 8 6.88 2.61 -4.77
C LEU A 8 7.45 2.09 -3.45
N VAL A 9 8.63 2.56 -3.06
CA VAL A 9 9.26 2.19 -1.77
C VAL A 9 8.87 3.11 -0.61
N THR A 10 8.01 4.12 -0.84
CA THR A 10 7.55 5.02 0.22
C THR A 10 6.81 4.21 1.31
N PRO A 11 7.17 4.37 2.60
CA PRO A 11 6.46 3.73 3.71
C PRO A 11 4.98 4.13 3.75
N LEU A 12 4.11 3.20 4.14
CA LEU A 12 2.68 3.49 4.27
C LEU A 12 2.37 4.54 5.33
N SER A 13 3.23 4.72 6.33
CA SER A 13 3.12 5.79 7.32
C SER A 13 3.33 7.20 6.74
N GLU A 14 3.88 7.30 5.53
CA GLU A 14 4.21 8.57 4.86
C GLU A 14 3.28 8.88 3.68
N VAL A 15 2.26 8.04 3.43
CA VAL A 15 1.27 8.28 2.38
C VAL A 15 -0.10 8.54 2.98
N ASP A 16 -0.92 9.32 2.30
CA ASP A 16 -2.34 9.42 2.65
C ASP A 16 -3.03 8.09 2.31
N SER A 17 -3.33 7.32 3.36
CA SER A 17 -4.00 6.04 3.29
C SER A 17 -5.50 6.13 3.60
N SER A 18 -6.07 7.34 3.63
CA SER A 18 -7.51 7.56 3.93
C SER A 18 -8.45 6.89 2.93
N SER A 19 -7.96 6.61 1.72
CA SER A 19 -8.71 5.93 0.67
C SER A 19 -8.86 4.42 0.88
N LEU A 20 -8.06 3.81 1.78
CA LEU A 20 -8.15 2.37 2.07
C LEU A 20 -9.35 2.08 2.98
N SER A 21 -10.19 1.17 2.52
CA SER A 21 -11.26 0.59 3.31
C SER A 21 -10.73 -0.25 4.47
N GLN A 22 -11.61 -0.56 5.43
CA GLN A 22 -11.24 -1.43 6.55
C GLN A 22 -10.87 -2.85 6.09
N ALA A 23 -11.46 -3.35 5.00
CA ALA A 23 -11.13 -4.66 4.43
C ALA A 23 -9.72 -4.68 3.84
N GLU A 24 -9.35 -3.67 3.07
CA GLU A 24 -7.99 -3.52 2.54
C GLU A 24 -6.97 -3.36 3.67
N TRP A 25 -7.29 -2.62 4.74
CA TRP A 25 -6.44 -2.54 5.93
C TRP A 25 -6.21 -3.88 6.62
N ARG A 26 -7.22 -4.77 6.65
CA ARG A 26 -7.04 -6.13 7.18
C ARG A 26 -6.06 -6.91 6.32
N GLN A 27 -6.18 -6.79 5.01
CA GLN A 27 -5.27 -7.49 4.10
C GLN A 27 -3.84 -6.93 4.18
N VAL A 28 -3.66 -5.61 4.26
CA VAL A 28 -2.35 -4.96 4.49
C VAL A 28 -1.65 -5.55 5.71
N ARG A 29 -2.39 -5.73 6.81
CA ARG A 29 -1.85 -6.32 8.04
C ARG A 29 -1.59 -7.82 7.88
N TYR A 30 -2.49 -8.56 7.25
CA TYR A 30 -2.34 -9.99 7.01
C TYR A 30 -1.09 -10.30 6.19
N HIS A 31 -0.84 -9.51 5.15
CA HIS A 31 0.33 -9.65 4.27
C HIS A 31 1.57 -8.89 4.74
N SER A 32 1.52 -8.23 5.90
CA SER A 32 2.62 -7.40 6.44
C SER A 32 3.17 -6.38 5.43
N VAL A 33 2.29 -5.77 4.64
CA VAL A 33 2.65 -4.77 3.63
C VAL A 33 3.02 -3.46 4.32
N THR A 34 4.17 -2.89 3.97
CA THR A 34 4.69 -1.66 4.60
C THR A 34 4.97 -0.52 3.63
N THR A 35 4.86 -0.74 2.32
CA THR A 35 5.16 0.28 1.28
C THR A 35 3.98 0.52 0.35
N LEU A 36 3.95 1.69 -0.31
CA LEU A 36 2.93 2.04 -1.30
C LEU A 36 2.89 1.03 -2.46
N GLY A 37 4.06 0.62 -2.98
CA GLY A 37 4.14 -0.37 -4.05
C GLY A 37 3.58 -1.72 -3.63
N GLY A 38 3.82 -2.12 -2.37
CA GLY A 38 3.24 -3.34 -1.83
C GLY A 38 1.71 -3.31 -1.78
N VAL A 39 1.10 -2.14 -1.54
CA VAL A 39 -0.37 -2.00 -1.55
C VAL A 39 -0.94 -2.03 -2.96
N LEU A 40 -0.28 -1.36 -3.91
CA LEU A 40 -0.76 -1.25 -5.29
C LEU A 40 -0.61 -2.54 -6.09
N PHE A 41 0.40 -3.35 -5.78
CA PHE A 41 0.76 -4.53 -6.56
C PHE A 41 0.56 -5.85 -5.82
N ASN A 42 0.03 -5.85 -4.59
CA ASN A 42 -0.49 -7.07 -4.01
C ASN A 42 -1.80 -7.46 -4.70
N ALA A 43 -1.93 -8.75 -5.01
CA ALA A 43 -3.22 -9.33 -5.35
C ALA A 43 -4.02 -9.48 -4.06
N TRP A 44 -5.01 -8.61 -3.87
CA TRP A 44 -6.03 -8.77 -2.85
C TRP A 44 -7.10 -9.71 -3.43
N ASP A 45 -7.16 -10.94 -2.94
CA ASP A 45 -8.15 -11.97 -3.35
C ASP A 45 -9.39 -11.91 -2.45
#